data_AF-A0A644U7J7-F1
#
_entry.id   AF-A0A644U7J7-F1
#
_cell.length_a   1.000
_cell.length_b   1.000
_cell.length_c   1.000
_cell.angle_alpha   90.00
_cell.angle_beta   90.00
_cell.angle_gamma   90.00
#
_symmetry.space_group_name_H-M   'P 1'
#
loop_
_entity.id
_entity.type
_entity.pdbx_description
1 polymer ?
#
loop_
_entity_poly.entity_id
_entity_poly.type
_entity_poly.pdbx_seq_one_letter_code
_entity_poly.pdbx_strand_id
1 'polypeptide(L)'
;MQIYASLLLILKLERKLCIFSGKVMELYEMYYFAFNKSSEPMLFADPNTGRIFDVNQAFLALLGYAKDEVMVKTTIELGLLPEEDSQPRQPLWVKTKNGSLKSGMVSATDLVHKEKMMRLMVFQEQSENGNFTLEEMLTQTISLISKISEFRDPYTSGHQKRTQKLACAIAAEMKLSGEAIHHVSMAAAIHDVGKIYISSDILNKPGKLTQLEYQMLQTHVEVGYEIIKDFQLPWQIPKIISQHHERLDGSGYPKGLTASQIFLESKIIAVADVVDAMNSHRPYRPALGIEAALEEICNYKGEKYDSEVVEHCVRLFKEKQAMPNRFKI
;
A
#
# COMPACT_ATOMS: atom_id res chain seq x y z
N MET A 1 -17.89 17.42 7.16
CA MET A 1 -19.13 18.10 6.76
C MET A 1 -20.30 17.30 7.33
N GLN A 2 -20.32 17.18 8.67
CA GLN A 2 -21.16 18.01 9.53
C GLN A 2 -22.63 17.72 9.25
N ILE A 3 -23.16 16.74 9.99
CA ILE A 3 -24.54 16.71 10.44
C ILE A 3 -25.50 17.22 9.35
N TYR A 4 -25.86 16.40 8.36
CA TYR A 4 -27.08 16.65 7.58
C TYR A 4 -28.28 16.34 8.48
N ALA A 5 -28.39 17.19 9.50
CA ALA A 5 -29.41 17.27 10.50
C ALA A 5 -30.76 17.31 9.80
N SER A 6 -31.60 16.36 10.21
CA SER A 6 -33.00 16.60 10.59
C SER A 6 -34.10 15.94 9.78
N LEU A 7 -33.99 15.54 8.50
CA LEU A 7 -35.20 15.60 7.65
C LEU A 7 -36.03 14.33 7.28
N LEU A 8 -35.81 13.11 7.79
CA LEU A 8 -36.46 11.91 7.21
C LEU A 8 -37.67 11.27 7.92
N LEU A 9 -37.96 11.58 9.19
CA LEU A 9 -39.35 11.44 9.68
C LEU A 9 -40.18 12.69 9.40
N ILE A 10 -39.54 13.78 8.97
CA ILE A 10 -40.19 15.05 8.64
C ILE A 10 -41.07 14.98 7.41
N LEU A 11 -40.57 14.26 6.41
CA LEU A 11 -41.08 14.37 5.06
C LEU A 11 -42.13 13.32 4.70
N LYS A 12 -42.56 12.47 5.63
CA LYS A 12 -43.79 11.68 5.43
C LYS A 12 -45.04 12.56 5.32
N LEU A 13 -44.96 13.89 5.52
CA LEU A 13 -46.10 14.78 5.59
C LEU A 13 -46.08 16.02 4.67
N GLU A 14 -45.03 16.29 3.89
CA GLU A 14 -45.08 17.38 2.90
C GLU A 14 -44.30 17.08 1.61
N ARG A 15 -44.98 17.19 0.47
CA ARG A 15 -44.39 17.14 -0.88
C ARG A 15 -43.59 18.42 -1.14
N LYS A 16 -42.27 18.37 -1.03
CA LYS A 16 -41.37 19.42 -1.55
C LYS A 16 -40.45 18.83 -2.61
N LEU A 17 -40.37 19.52 -3.75
CA LEU A 17 -39.55 19.17 -4.91
C LEU A 17 -38.15 19.79 -4.76
N CYS A 18 -37.12 19.05 -5.14
CA CYS A 18 -35.72 19.49 -5.18
C CYS A 18 -35.07 19.07 -6.50
N ILE A 19 -34.07 19.82 -6.97
CA ILE A 19 -33.35 19.52 -8.20
C ILE A 19 -31.98 18.93 -7.85
N PHE A 20 -31.72 17.71 -8.29
CA PHE A 20 -30.43 17.03 -8.12
C PHE A 20 -30.00 16.40 -9.46
N SER A 21 -28.78 16.72 -9.92
CA SER A 21 -28.25 16.27 -11.21
C SER A 21 -29.20 16.50 -12.40
N GLY A 22 -29.84 17.67 -12.45
CA GLY A 22 -30.74 18.07 -13.53
C GLY A 22 -32.12 17.40 -13.53
N LYS A 23 -32.46 16.56 -12.54
CA LYS A 23 -33.80 15.97 -12.37
C LYS A 23 -34.52 16.61 -11.19
N VAL A 24 -35.78 16.98 -11.41
CA VAL A 24 -36.71 17.32 -10.34
C VAL A 24 -37.13 16.01 -9.66
N MET A 25 -36.82 15.86 -8.38
CA MET A 25 -37.22 14.71 -7.57
C MET A 25 -37.88 15.19 -6.28
N GLU A 26 -38.79 14.40 -5.73
CA GLU A 26 -39.28 14.68 -4.39
C GLU A 26 -38.14 14.50 -3.38
N LEU A 27 -38.04 15.39 -2.40
CA LEU A 27 -36.95 15.39 -1.43
C LEU A 27 -36.81 14.02 -0.72
N TYR A 28 -37.93 13.32 -0.51
CA TYR A 28 -37.98 11.93 -0.03
C TYR A 28 -37.26 10.93 -0.94
N GLU A 29 -37.43 11.03 -2.26
CA GLU A 29 -36.79 10.12 -3.23
C GLU A 29 -35.27 10.30 -3.24
N MET A 30 -34.78 11.54 -3.15
CA MET A 30 -33.35 11.83 -3.08
C MET A 30 -32.71 11.23 -1.82
N TYR A 31 -33.42 11.27 -0.70
CA TYR A 31 -32.96 10.68 0.54
C TYR A 31 -33.03 9.16 0.57
N TYR A 32 -34.13 8.58 0.10
CA TYR A 32 -34.25 7.13 -0.04
C TYR A 32 -33.19 6.60 -1.00
N PHE A 33 -32.89 7.36 -2.06
CA PHE A 33 -31.76 7.09 -2.94
C PHE A 33 -30.43 7.16 -2.19
N ALA A 34 -30.15 8.22 -1.43
CA ALA A 34 -28.89 8.35 -0.67
C ALA A 34 -28.71 7.25 0.38
N PHE A 35 -29.74 6.93 1.16
CA PHE A 35 -29.73 5.85 2.16
C PHE A 35 -29.45 4.49 1.52
N ASN A 36 -30.13 4.17 0.42
CA ASN A 36 -29.96 2.89 -0.29
C ASN A 36 -28.72 2.82 -1.19
N LYS A 37 -28.16 3.96 -1.59
CA LYS A 37 -26.92 4.05 -2.37
C LYS A 37 -25.67 4.23 -1.52
N SER A 38 -25.83 4.52 -0.23
CA SER A 38 -24.72 4.59 0.71
C SER A 38 -23.97 3.25 0.76
N SER A 39 -22.64 3.32 0.71
CA SER A 39 -21.76 2.17 0.96
C SER A 39 -21.64 1.84 2.44
N GLU A 40 -22.03 2.76 3.32
CA GLU A 40 -21.98 2.56 4.77
C GLU A 40 -23.20 1.75 5.24
N PRO A 41 -22.99 0.71 6.07
CA PRO A 41 -24.08 0.02 6.78
C PRO A 41 -24.88 0.96 7.69
N MET A 42 -26.17 1.15 7.40
CA MET A 42 -27.03 2.10 8.12
C MET A 42 -28.38 1.47 8.50
N LEU A 43 -28.89 1.86 9.67
CA LEU A 43 -30.24 1.55 10.11
C LEU A 43 -30.94 2.70 10.82
N PHE A 44 -32.26 2.66 10.86
CA PHE A 44 -33.09 3.49 11.72
C PHE A 44 -33.77 2.64 12.78
N ALA A 45 -33.75 3.11 14.03
CA ALA A 45 -34.41 2.45 15.15
C ALA A 45 -35.14 3.44 16.06
N ASP A 46 -36.05 2.92 16.88
CA ASP A 46 -36.66 3.65 17.97
C ASP A 46 -35.63 3.84 19.10
N PRO A 47 -35.38 5.07 19.56
CA PRO A 47 -34.33 5.31 20.56
C PRO A 47 -34.65 4.74 21.95
N ASN A 48 -35.93 4.49 22.26
CA ASN A 48 -36.36 4.01 23.56
C ASN A 48 -36.50 2.47 23.58
N THR A 49 -37.01 1.89 22.50
CA THR A 49 -37.29 0.45 22.42
C THR A 49 -36.25 -0.34 21.63
N GLY A 50 -35.37 0.35 20.88
CA GLY A 50 -34.40 -0.29 19.99
C GLY A 50 -35.03 -0.98 18.77
N ARG A 51 -36.34 -0.83 18.55
CA ARG A 51 -37.06 -1.46 17.43
C ARG A 51 -36.60 -0.86 16.10
N ILE A 52 -36.22 -1.72 15.15
CA ILE A 52 -35.71 -1.29 13.84
C ILE A 52 -36.88 -0.90 12.92
N PHE A 53 -36.74 0.24 12.23
CA PHE A 53 -37.72 0.80 11.29
C PHE A 53 -37.31 0.62 9.83
N ASP A 54 -36.02 0.70 9.53
CA ASP A 54 -35.49 0.47 8.19
C ASP A 54 -33.98 0.20 8.22
N VAL A 55 -33.49 -0.46 7.18
CA VAL A 55 -32.08 -0.82 6.97
C VAL A 55 -31.72 -0.68 5.50
N ASN A 56 -30.48 -0.26 5.21
CA ASN A 56 -30.00 -0.15 3.84
C ASN A 56 -29.34 -1.44 3.33
N GLN A 57 -29.07 -1.50 2.03
CA GLN A 57 -28.48 -2.68 1.39
C GLN A 57 -27.08 -3.01 1.93
N ALA A 58 -26.27 -1.99 2.24
CA ALA A 58 -24.95 -2.20 2.83
C ALA A 58 -25.03 -2.93 4.19
N PHE A 59 -26.03 -2.59 5.00
CA PHE A 59 -26.27 -3.25 6.29
C PHE A 59 -26.68 -4.72 6.13
N LEU A 60 -27.57 -5.00 5.17
CA LEU A 60 -27.99 -6.38 4.86
C LEU A 60 -26.83 -7.21 4.32
N ALA A 61 -26.02 -6.64 3.41
CA ALA A 61 -24.86 -7.30 2.83
C ALA A 61 -23.80 -7.63 3.89
N LEU A 62 -23.57 -6.73 4.84
CA LEU A 62 -22.62 -6.91 5.93
C LEU A 62 -22.99 -8.10 6.83
N LEU A 63 -24.25 -8.17 7.27
CA LEU A 63 -24.67 -9.15 8.28
C LEU A 63 -25.28 -10.43 7.69
N GLY A 64 -25.61 -10.42 6.40
CA GLY A 64 -26.18 -11.56 5.67
C GLY A 64 -27.64 -11.85 5.99
N TYR A 65 -28.35 -10.95 6.67
CA TYR A 65 -29.79 -11.07 6.94
C TYR A 65 -30.62 -10.58 5.75
N ALA A 66 -31.80 -11.15 5.56
CA ALA A 66 -32.84 -10.55 4.74
C ALA A 66 -33.52 -9.40 5.49
N LYS A 67 -34.08 -8.41 4.76
CA LYS A 67 -34.70 -7.24 5.37
C LYS A 67 -35.76 -7.59 6.42
N ASP A 68 -36.69 -8.47 6.09
CA ASP A 68 -37.77 -8.88 6.99
C ASP A 68 -37.25 -9.58 8.27
N GLU A 69 -36.11 -10.27 8.19
CA GLU A 69 -35.47 -10.91 9.35
C GLU A 69 -34.85 -9.88 10.31
N VAL A 70 -34.37 -8.75 9.78
CA VAL A 70 -33.81 -7.65 10.59
C VAL A 70 -34.92 -6.80 11.19
N MET A 71 -36.00 -6.58 10.45
CA MET A 71 -37.13 -5.73 10.85
C MET A 71 -37.89 -6.23 12.09
N VAL A 72 -37.76 -7.51 12.44
CA VAL A 72 -38.34 -8.11 13.66
C VAL A 72 -37.38 -8.14 14.85
N LYS A 73 -36.16 -7.64 14.68
CA LYS A 73 -35.12 -7.57 15.71
C LYS A 73 -35.01 -6.18 16.32
N THR A 74 -34.41 -6.12 17.50
CA THR A 74 -33.97 -4.90 18.16
C THR A 74 -32.48 -4.66 17.92
N THR A 75 -32.04 -3.42 18.14
CA THR A 75 -30.62 -3.06 18.09
C THR A 75 -29.77 -3.82 19.12
N ILE A 76 -30.36 -4.21 20.26
CA ILE A 76 -29.68 -5.02 21.30
C ILE A 76 -29.50 -6.46 20.81
N GLU A 77 -30.53 -7.08 20.23
CA GLU A 77 -30.45 -8.45 19.69
C GLU A 77 -29.44 -8.59 18.54
N LEU A 78 -29.12 -7.50 17.86
CA LEU A 78 -28.06 -7.45 16.84
C LEU A 78 -26.66 -7.15 17.42
N GLY A 79 -26.55 -6.76 18.69
CA GLY A 79 -25.29 -6.34 19.32
C GLY A 79 -24.84 -4.93 18.95
N LEU A 80 -25.76 -4.06 18.54
CA LEU A 80 -25.46 -2.67 18.12
C LEU A 80 -25.53 -1.66 19.26
N LEU A 81 -26.12 -2.04 20.39
CA LEU A 81 -26.08 -1.29 21.64
C LEU A 81 -25.64 -2.24 22.76
N PRO A 82 -24.85 -1.75 23.73
CA PRO A 82 -24.53 -2.53 24.92
C PRO A 82 -25.81 -2.88 25.68
N GLU A 83 -25.84 -4.08 26.28
CA GLU A 83 -26.76 -4.38 27.37
C GLU A 83 -26.42 -3.43 28.54
N GLU A 84 -27.44 -2.87 29.20
CA GLU A 84 -27.28 -1.82 30.21
C GLU A 84 -26.17 -2.15 31.23
N ASP A 85 -25.43 -1.11 31.64
CA ASP A 85 -24.36 -1.11 32.66
C ASP A 85 -22.92 -1.46 32.21
N SER A 86 -22.65 -1.54 30.90
CA SER A 86 -21.27 -1.58 30.40
C SER A 86 -20.79 -0.19 29.94
N GLN A 87 -19.74 0.33 30.58
CA GLN A 87 -19.03 1.54 30.11
C GLN A 87 -18.72 1.43 28.61
N PRO A 88 -18.74 2.53 27.83
CA PRO A 88 -18.48 2.49 26.39
C PRO A 88 -17.01 2.17 26.12
N ARG A 89 -16.65 0.89 26.18
CA ARG A 89 -15.39 0.37 25.63
C ARG A 89 -15.69 -0.18 24.25
N GLN A 90 -15.33 0.61 23.25
CA GLN A 90 -15.21 0.19 21.86
C GLN A 90 -14.19 -0.96 21.75
N PRO A 91 -14.34 -1.92 20.81
CA PRO A 91 -15.38 -2.04 19.76
C PRO A 91 -16.60 -2.91 20.14
N LEU A 92 -17.74 -2.68 19.47
CA LEU A 92 -18.96 -3.51 19.60
C LEU A 92 -18.90 -4.72 18.67
N TRP A 93 -19.49 -5.84 19.09
CA TRP A 93 -19.54 -7.09 18.33
C TRP A 93 -20.94 -7.33 17.78
N VAL A 94 -21.08 -7.28 16.47
CA VAL A 94 -22.37 -7.49 15.78
C VAL A 94 -22.45 -8.91 15.29
N LYS A 95 -23.56 -9.59 15.61
CA LYS A 95 -23.77 -10.97 15.23
C LYS A 95 -24.33 -11.05 13.81
N THR A 96 -23.62 -11.76 12.95
CA THR A 96 -24.07 -12.05 11.57
C THR A 96 -25.00 -13.27 11.55
N LYS A 97 -25.71 -13.47 10.43
CA LYS A 97 -26.65 -14.60 10.25
C LYS A 97 -25.99 -15.97 10.42
N ASN A 98 -24.73 -16.12 10.03
CA ASN A 98 -23.99 -17.39 10.14
C ASN A 98 -23.39 -17.63 11.54
N GLY A 99 -23.63 -16.73 12.49
CA GLY A 99 -23.11 -16.82 13.85
C GLY A 99 -21.72 -16.22 14.06
N SER A 100 -21.05 -15.74 13.00
CA SER A 100 -19.79 -15.00 13.14
C SER A 100 -20.02 -13.60 13.72
N LEU A 101 -19.01 -13.08 14.43
CA LEU A 101 -19.02 -11.74 15.02
C LEU A 101 -18.21 -10.79 14.14
N LYS A 102 -18.76 -9.59 13.91
CA LYS A 102 -18.10 -8.48 13.23
C LYS A 102 -17.85 -7.36 14.23
N SER A 103 -16.60 -6.95 14.40
CA SER A 103 -16.25 -5.81 15.26
C SER A 103 -16.40 -4.49 14.51
N GLY A 104 -16.90 -3.46 15.18
CA GLY A 104 -17.03 -2.14 14.58
C GLY A 104 -17.38 -1.04 15.56
N MET A 105 -17.37 0.18 15.02
CA MET A 105 -17.84 1.37 15.72
C MET A 105 -19.25 1.69 15.25
N VAL A 106 -20.13 1.93 16.20
CA VAL A 106 -21.49 2.40 15.92
C VAL A 106 -21.58 3.87 16.29
N SER A 107 -21.88 4.70 15.31
CA SER A 107 -22.28 6.08 15.56
C SER A 107 -23.80 6.15 15.60
N ALA A 108 -24.35 6.64 16.71
CA ALA A 108 -25.78 6.87 16.89
C ALA A 108 -26.09 8.37 16.91
N THR A 109 -27.12 8.79 16.19
CA THR A 109 -27.62 10.17 16.22
C THR A 109 -29.13 10.16 16.33
N ASP A 110 -29.64 10.78 17.39
CA ASP A 110 -31.07 10.96 17.60
C ASP A 110 -31.58 12.13 16.77
N LEU A 111 -32.67 11.88 16.04
CA LEU A 111 -33.35 12.83 15.17
C LEU A 111 -34.77 13.01 15.71
N VAL A 112 -35.19 14.25 15.90
CA VAL A 112 -36.52 14.59 16.42
C VAL A 112 -37.33 15.33 15.37
N HIS A 113 -38.56 14.88 15.15
CA HIS A 113 -39.50 15.59 14.31
C HIS A 113 -40.96 15.42 14.67
N LYS A 114 -41.71 16.53 14.74
CA LYS A 114 -43.15 16.53 15.07
C LYS A 114 -43.43 15.55 16.21
N GLU A 115 -42.64 15.67 17.28
CA GLU A 115 -42.73 14.87 18.51
C GLU A 115 -42.38 13.38 18.38
N LYS A 116 -41.98 12.91 17.19
CA LYS A 116 -41.44 11.57 17.00
C LYS A 116 -39.92 11.59 17.03
N MET A 117 -39.33 10.74 17.87
CA MET A 117 -37.90 10.53 17.94
C MET A 117 -37.51 9.25 17.20
N MET A 118 -36.38 9.30 16.51
CA MET A 118 -35.78 8.16 15.80
C MET A 118 -34.27 8.24 15.93
N ARG A 119 -33.60 7.10 15.97
CA ARG A 119 -32.15 6.98 16.03
C ARG A 119 -31.61 6.49 14.70
N LEU A 120 -30.77 7.28 14.06
CA LEU A 120 -29.92 6.81 12.97
C LEU A 120 -28.69 6.14 13.57
N MET A 121 -28.43 4.90 13.17
CA MET A 121 -27.22 4.19 13.54
C MET A 121 -26.43 3.87 12.27
N VAL A 122 -25.16 4.26 12.28
CA VAL A 122 -24.20 3.96 11.21
C VAL A 122 -23.18 3.01 11.81
N PHE A 123 -23.09 1.82 11.24
CA PHE A 123 -22.09 0.84 11.63
C PHE A 123 -20.89 0.97 10.69
N GLN A 124 -19.76 1.35 11.26
CA GLN A 124 -18.47 1.32 10.59
C GLN A 124 -17.80 0.03 11.00
N GLU A 125 -17.75 -0.93 10.07
CA GLU A 125 -16.99 -2.16 10.28
C GLU A 125 -15.55 -1.76 10.56
N GLN A 126 -15.02 -2.22 11.70
CA GLN A 126 -13.58 -2.19 11.91
C GLN A 126 -13.02 -3.33 11.07
N SER A 127 -12.95 -3.09 9.76
CA SER A 127 -12.24 -3.97 8.86
C SER A 127 -10.80 -4.01 9.33
N GLU A 128 -10.18 -5.18 9.38
CA GLU A 128 -8.71 -5.29 9.47
C GLU A 128 -8.01 -4.47 8.37
N ASN A 129 -8.75 -4.00 7.34
CA ASN A 129 -8.28 -3.14 6.26
C ASN A 129 -8.55 -1.63 6.43
N GLY A 130 -9.08 -1.16 7.57
CA GLY A 130 -9.50 0.24 7.76
C GLY A 130 -8.50 1.15 8.50
N ASN A 131 -7.55 0.56 9.22
CA ASN A 131 -6.41 1.28 9.80
C ASN A 131 -5.18 0.75 9.10
N PHE A 132 -4.73 1.39 8.02
CA PHE A 132 -3.34 1.18 7.63
C PHE A 132 -2.50 1.59 8.83
N THR A 133 -1.74 0.64 9.36
CA THR A 133 -0.64 0.93 10.27
C THR A 133 0.23 2.02 9.62
N LEU A 134 0.93 2.82 10.43
CA LEU A 134 1.89 3.80 9.89
C LEU A 134 2.87 3.12 8.91
N GLU A 135 3.23 1.87 9.19
CA GLU A 135 4.06 1.02 8.34
C GLU A 135 3.40 0.68 6.99
N GLU A 136 2.13 0.32 6.97
CA GLU A 136 1.39 0.05 5.72
C GLU A 136 1.15 1.30 4.89
N MET A 137 0.87 2.44 5.51
CA MET A 137 0.79 3.73 4.81
C MET A 137 2.14 4.12 4.21
N LEU A 138 3.22 3.92 4.97
CA LEU A 138 4.57 4.18 4.50
C LEU A 138 4.92 3.27 3.31
N THR A 139 4.63 1.98 3.42
CA THR A 139 4.85 1.00 2.35
C THR A 139 4.08 1.36 1.08
N GLN A 140 2.81 1.78 1.22
CA GLN A 140 2.01 2.24 0.07
C GLN A 140 2.55 3.53 -0.55
N THR A 141 3.01 4.47 0.28
CA THR A 141 3.60 5.72 -0.19
C THR A 141 4.88 5.45 -0.97
N ILE A 142 5.75 4.57 -0.46
CA ILE A 142 6.97 4.12 -1.15
C ILE A 142 6.61 3.43 -2.47
N SER A 143 5.58 2.57 -2.47
CA SER A 143 5.11 1.92 -3.71
C SER A 143 4.58 2.93 -4.73
N LEU A 144 3.89 3.99 -4.30
CA LEU A 144 3.42 5.05 -5.16
C LEU A 144 4.58 5.86 -5.76
N ILE A 145 5.56 6.25 -4.94
CA ILE A 145 6.77 6.96 -5.38
C ILE A 145 7.54 6.13 -6.42
N SER A 146 7.72 4.84 -6.14
CA SER A 146 8.35 3.88 -7.06
C SER A 146 7.62 3.85 -8.42
N LYS A 147 6.28 3.72 -8.42
CA LYS A 147 5.48 3.77 -9.66
C LYS A 147 5.61 5.09 -10.42
N ILE A 148 5.63 6.22 -9.72
CA ILE A 148 5.82 7.54 -10.36
C ILE A 148 7.18 7.63 -11.06
N SER A 149 8.23 7.10 -10.42
CA SER A 149 9.56 7.00 -11.03
C SER A 149 9.55 6.14 -12.29
N GLU A 150 8.92 4.96 -12.24
CA GLU A 150 8.77 4.07 -13.41
C GLU A 150 8.02 4.72 -14.58
N PHE A 151 7.03 5.60 -14.33
CA PHE A 151 6.34 6.32 -15.42
C PHE A 151 7.26 7.25 -16.21
N ARG A 152 8.33 7.78 -15.59
CA ARG A 152 9.34 8.63 -16.25
C ARG A 152 10.39 7.82 -17.01
N ASP A 153 10.58 6.56 -16.64
CA ASP A 153 11.50 5.61 -17.26
C ASP A 153 10.75 4.29 -17.60
N PRO A 154 9.94 4.27 -18.68
CA PRO A 154 9.08 3.13 -18.99
C PRO A 154 9.86 1.82 -19.22
N TYR A 155 11.15 1.89 -19.53
CA TYR A 155 11.99 0.73 -19.77
C TYR A 155 12.50 0.07 -18.50
N THR A 156 12.46 0.77 -17.37
CA THR A 156 12.69 0.18 -16.04
C THR A 156 11.38 -0.23 -15.37
N SER A 157 10.25 -0.27 -16.10
CA SER A 157 8.98 -0.79 -15.56
C SER A 157 9.15 -2.19 -14.96
N GLY A 158 8.92 -2.30 -13.65
CA GLY A 158 9.07 -3.53 -12.89
C GLY A 158 10.51 -3.89 -12.51
N HIS A 159 11.53 -3.14 -12.95
CA HIS A 159 12.93 -3.31 -12.54
C HIS A 159 13.06 -3.14 -11.03
N GLN A 160 12.56 -2.02 -10.49
CA GLN A 160 12.61 -1.74 -9.06
C GLN A 160 11.96 -2.87 -8.25
N LYS A 161 10.83 -3.41 -8.74
CA LYS A 161 10.13 -4.54 -8.12
C LYS A 161 10.91 -5.86 -8.21
N ARG A 162 11.57 -6.16 -9.32
CA ARG A 162 12.38 -7.38 -9.48
C ARG A 162 13.67 -7.29 -8.65
N THR A 163 14.36 -6.16 -8.70
CA THR A 163 15.51 -5.83 -7.84
C THR A 163 15.14 -5.96 -6.37
N GLN A 164 14.01 -5.37 -5.94
CA GLN A 164 13.49 -5.51 -4.57
C GLN A 164 13.28 -6.97 -4.17
N LYS A 165 12.57 -7.75 -4.99
CA LYS A 165 12.31 -9.16 -4.71
C LYS A 165 13.60 -9.97 -4.60
N LEU A 166 14.55 -9.74 -5.49
CA LEU A 166 15.84 -10.43 -5.46
C LEU A 166 16.66 -10.03 -4.23
N ALA A 167 16.73 -8.73 -3.92
CA ALA A 167 17.41 -8.22 -2.73
C ALA A 167 16.84 -8.81 -1.44
N CYS A 168 15.51 -8.86 -1.30
CA CYS A 168 14.87 -9.51 -0.15
C CYS A 168 15.15 -11.02 -0.09
N ALA A 169 15.18 -11.70 -1.23
CA ALA A 169 15.51 -13.13 -1.28
C ALA A 169 16.96 -13.37 -0.85
N ILE A 170 17.91 -12.54 -1.28
CA ILE A 170 19.32 -12.60 -0.86
C ILE A 170 19.42 -12.37 0.65
N ALA A 171 18.79 -11.31 1.17
CA ALA A 171 18.78 -11.00 2.59
C ALA A 171 18.19 -12.13 3.46
N ALA A 172 17.12 -12.77 2.99
CA ALA A 172 16.52 -13.93 3.65
C ALA A 172 17.44 -15.16 3.63
N GLU A 173 18.10 -15.43 2.50
CA GLU A 173 19.07 -16.52 2.33
C GLU A 173 20.32 -16.32 3.20
N MET A 174 20.70 -15.06 3.44
CA MET A 174 21.72 -14.64 4.42
C MET A 174 21.24 -14.71 5.88
N LYS A 175 19.98 -15.10 6.12
CA LYS A 175 19.36 -15.21 7.46
C LYS A 175 19.34 -13.90 8.24
N LEU A 176 19.19 -12.77 7.55
CA LEU A 176 19.00 -11.47 8.20
C LEU A 176 17.66 -11.41 8.94
N SER A 177 17.55 -10.50 9.91
CA SER A 177 16.30 -10.30 10.66
C SER A 177 15.17 -9.80 9.75
N GLY A 178 13.92 -10.03 10.14
CA GLY A 178 12.76 -9.52 9.41
C GLY A 178 12.79 -8.00 9.23
N GLU A 179 13.29 -7.28 10.24
CA GLU A 179 13.52 -5.83 10.20
C GLU A 179 14.57 -5.44 9.15
N ALA A 180 15.72 -6.11 9.10
CA ALA A 180 16.75 -5.84 8.10
C ALA A 180 16.26 -6.15 6.67
N ILE A 181 15.51 -7.24 6.48
CA ILE A 181 14.87 -7.56 5.20
C ILE A 181 13.86 -6.48 4.80
N HIS A 182 13.11 -5.94 5.76
CA HIS A 182 12.18 -4.83 5.54
C HIS A 182 12.93 -3.57 5.09
N HIS A 183 14.05 -3.22 5.72
CA HIS A 183 14.88 -2.09 5.29
C HIS A 183 15.44 -2.28 3.87
N VAL A 184 15.95 -3.47 3.54
CA VAL A 184 16.39 -3.81 2.18
C VAL A 184 15.23 -3.65 1.18
N SER A 185 14.04 -4.14 1.55
CA SER A 185 12.84 -4.04 0.73
C SER A 185 12.47 -2.58 0.41
N MET A 186 12.41 -1.73 1.44
CA MET A 186 12.08 -0.32 1.29
C MET A 186 13.14 0.39 0.43
N ALA A 187 14.42 0.22 0.76
CA ALA A 187 15.50 0.87 0.02
C ALA A 187 15.55 0.42 -1.44
N ALA A 188 15.42 -0.87 -1.73
CA ALA A 188 15.42 -1.40 -3.09
C ALA A 188 14.22 -0.90 -3.91
N ALA A 189 13.05 -0.71 -3.29
CA ALA A 189 11.86 -0.22 -3.98
C ALA A 189 12.03 1.20 -4.54
N ILE A 190 12.88 2.03 -3.92
CA ILE A 190 13.09 3.44 -4.27
C ILE A 190 14.55 3.81 -4.55
N HIS A 191 15.44 2.84 -4.73
CA HIS A 191 16.88 3.10 -4.96
C HIS A 191 17.14 4.04 -6.14
N ASP A 192 16.28 3.96 -7.16
CA ASP A 192 16.37 4.71 -8.40
C ASP A 192 15.50 5.97 -8.44
N VAL A 193 14.86 6.39 -7.33
CA VAL A 193 13.88 7.50 -7.32
C VAL A 193 14.45 8.81 -7.87
N GLY A 194 15.75 9.05 -7.72
CA GLY A 194 16.41 10.25 -8.23
C GLY A 194 16.46 10.33 -9.77
N LYS A 195 16.18 9.23 -10.49
CA LYS A 195 16.07 9.25 -11.96
C LYS A 195 14.97 10.19 -12.44
N ILE A 196 14.03 10.58 -11.58
CA ILE A 196 13.03 11.62 -11.88
C ILE A 196 13.65 12.94 -12.34
N TYR A 197 14.88 13.26 -11.90
CA TYR A 197 15.60 14.48 -12.28
C TYR A 197 16.35 14.35 -13.61
N ILE A 198 16.57 13.13 -14.09
CA ILE A 198 17.29 12.87 -15.35
C ILE A 198 16.36 13.09 -16.53
N SER A 199 16.87 13.73 -17.60
CA SER A 199 16.11 13.90 -18.84
C SER A 199 15.75 12.55 -19.46
N SER A 200 14.52 12.44 -19.98
CA SER A 200 14.07 11.27 -20.73
C SER A 200 14.94 10.99 -21.97
N ASP A 201 15.58 12.00 -22.56
CA ASP A 201 16.49 11.81 -23.69
C ASP A 201 17.76 11.04 -23.30
N ILE A 202 18.25 11.25 -22.07
CA ILE A 202 19.41 10.53 -21.53
C ILE A 202 19.00 9.12 -21.11
N LEU A 203 17.88 8.97 -20.39
CA LEU A 203 17.39 7.67 -19.91
C LEU A 203 17.06 6.72 -21.07
N ASN A 204 16.48 7.26 -22.16
CA ASN A 204 15.99 6.48 -23.30
C ASN A 204 16.95 6.50 -24.49
N LYS A 205 18.19 7.01 -24.33
CA LYS A 205 19.11 7.16 -25.44
C LYS A 205 19.41 5.82 -26.11
N PRO A 206 19.16 5.67 -27.43
CA PRO A 206 19.58 4.47 -28.15
C PRO A 206 21.10 4.52 -28.35
N GLY A 207 21.82 3.63 -27.66
CA GLY A 207 23.28 3.49 -27.77
C GLY A 207 24.03 3.85 -26.49
N LYS A 208 25.35 4.04 -26.61
CA LYS A 208 26.20 4.37 -25.46
C LYS A 208 26.00 5.83 -25.04
N LEU A 209 25.94 6.07 -23.74
CA LEU A 209 26.02 7.41 -23.17
C LEU A 209 27.44 7.96 -23.39
N THR A 210 27.53 9.25 -23.69
CA THR A 210 28.78 10.01 -23.62
C THR A 210 29.24 10.10 -22.16
N GLN A 211 30.51 10.44 -21.94
CA GLN A 211 31.03 10.62 -20.59
C GLN A 211 30.22 11.64 -19.78
N LEU A 212 29.82 12.75 -20.41
CA LEU A 212 29.03 13.79 -19.75
C LEU A 212 27.61 13.32 -19.40
N GLU A 213 26.95 12.60 -20.32
CA GLU A 213 25.62 12.03 -20.07
C GLU A 213 25.67 10.97 -18.98
N TYR A 214 26.74 10.18 -18.92
CA TYR A 214 26.96 9.20 -17.86
C TYR A 214 27.14 9.89 -16.50
N GLN A 215 27.95 10.95 -16.43
CA GLN A 215 28.08 11.76 -15.21
C GLN A 215 26.74 12.37 -14.77
N MET A 216 25.93 12.87 -15.72
CA MET A 216 24.59 13.34 -15.42
C MET A 216 23.71 12.20 -14.88
N LEU A 217 23.74 11.02 -15.49
CA LEU A 217 22.99 9.86 -15.00
C LEU A 217 23.40 9.49 -13.57
N GLN A 218 24.69 9.51 -13.22
CA GLN A 218 25.19 9.19 -11.88
C GLN A 218 24.59 10.10 -10.78
N THR A 219 24.18 11.33 -11.12
CA THR A 219 23.57 12.26 -10.15
C THR A 219 22.26 11.75 -9.54
N HIS A 220 21.60 10.76 -10.16
CA HIS A 220 20.36 10.18 -9.62
C HIS A 220 20.54 9.62 -8.20
N VAL A 221 21.75 9.21 -7.82
CA VAL A 221 22.02 8.67 -6.49
C VAL A 221 21.96 9.77 -5.43
N GLU A 222 22.61 10.90 -5.70
CA GLU A 222 22.60 12.06 -4.80
C GLU A 222 21.22 12.72 -4.76
N VAL A 223 20.57 12.86 -5.92
CA VAL A 223 19.19 13.37 -5.99
C VAL A 223 18.23 12.43 -5.24
N GLY A 224 18.40 11.12 -5.39
CA GLY A 224 17.61 10.12 -4.68
C GLY A 224 17.72 10.27 -3.17
N TYR A 225 18.95 10.47 -2.65
CA TYR A 225 19.20 10.82 -1.25
C TYR A 225 18.48 12.11 -0.84
N GLU A 226 18.63 13.18 -1.62
CA GLU A 226 18.05 14.49 -1.32
C GLU A 226 16.52 14.48 -1.29
N ILE A 227 15.87 13.66 -2.13
CA ILE A 227 14.40 13.52 -2.15
C ILE A 227 13.88 12.89 -0.85
N ILE A 228 14.61 11.92 -0.28
CA ILE A 228 14.10 11.08 0.82
C ILE A 228 14.73 11.38 2.18
N LYS A 229 15.80 12.19 2.24
CA LYS A 229 16.54 12.44 3.49
C LYS A 229 15.70 13.08 4.60
N ASP A 230 14.68 13.85 4.23
CA ASP A 230 13.81 14.56 5.17
C ASP A 230 12.63 13.69 5.64
N PHE A 231 12.43 12.52 5.03
CA PHE A 231 11.47 11.55 5.53
C PHE A 231 12.04 10.84 6.76
N GLN A 232 11.23 10.74 7.82
CA GLN A 232 11.57 9.96 9.01
C GLN A 232 11.43 8.46 8.72
N LEU A 233 12.28 7.96 7.82
CA LEU A 233 12.35 6.55 7.48
C LEU A 233 13.07 5.79 8.59
N PRO A 234 12.66 4.55 8.89
CA PRO A 234 13.42 3.69 9.78
C PRO A 234 14.79 3.46 9.17
N TRP A 235 15.82 3.37 10.03
CA TRP A 235 17.20 3.12 9.61
C TRP A 235 17.77 4.17 8.65
N GLN A 236 19.03 4.01 8.25
CA GLN A 236 19.72 4.97 7.39
C GLN A 236 19.35 4.78 5.89
N ILE A 237 18.07 4.57 5.57
CA ILE A 237 17.57 4.31 4.19
C ILE A 237 18.08 5.34 3.16
N PRO A 238 18.08 6.66 3.44
CA PRO A 238 18.69 7.62 2.53
C PRO A 238 20.14 7.25 2.19
N LYS A 239 20.95 6.89 3.19
CA LYS A 239 22.34 6.51 2.97
C LYS A 239 22.47 5.19 2.21
N ILE A 240 21.60 4.22 2.48
CA ILE A 240 21.59 2.94 1.76
C ILE A 240 21.39 3.18 0.26
N ILE A 241 20.38 3.99 -0.07
CA ILE A 241 20.11 4.36 -1.46
C ILE A 241 21.26 5.18 -2.03
N SER A 242 21.88 6.08 -1.27
CA SER A 242 23.04 6.83 -1.78
C SER A 242 24.27 5.96 -2.09
N GLN A 243 24.28 4.70 -1.68
CA GLN A 243 25.43 3.80 -1.75
C GLN A 243 25.24 2.60 -2.69
N HIS A 244 24.08 2.42 -3.32
CA HIS A 244 23.80 1.21 -4.12
C HIS A 244 24.68 1.07 -5.38
N HIS A 245 25.33 2.16 -5.80
CA HIS A 245 26.34 2.17 -6.87
C HIS A 245 27.79 2.30 -6.37
N GLU A 246 28.01 2.28 -5.06
CA GLU A 246 29.34 2.12 -4.49
C GLU A 246 29.88 0.70 -4.76
N ARG A 247 31.20 0.55 -4.76
CA ARG A 247 31.91 -0.71 -5.02
C ARG A 247 32.97 -0.90 -3.96
N LEU A 248 33.24 -2.14 -3.55
CA LEU A 248 34.10 -2.41 -2.39
C LEU A 248 35.53 -1.86 -2.54
N ASP A 249 36.03 -1.80 -3.78
CA ASP A 249 37.33 -1.25 -4.18
C ASP A 249 37.39 0.29 -4.24
N GLY A 250 36.27 1.00 -4.00
CA GLY A 250 36.19 2.45 -4.10
C GLY A 250 36.02 2.98 -5.54
N SER A 251 35.87 2.11 -6.54
CA SER A 251 35.63 2.51 -7.94
C SER A 251 34.19 2.98 -8.21
N GLY A 252 33.31 2.80 -7.22
CA GLY A 252 31.91 3.19 -7.29
C GLY A 252 31.67 4.69 -7.10
N TYR A 253 30.40 5.06 -7.05
CA TYR A 253 29.96 6.45 -6.94
C TYR A 253 28.74 6.54 -6.01
N PRO A 254 28.43 7.73 -5.43
CA PRO A 254 29.02 9.04 -5.70
C PRO A 254 30.28 9.39 -4.90
N LYS A 255 30.56 8.70 -3.80
CA LYS A 255 31.62 9.09 -2.84
C LYS A 255 32.88 8.23 -2.94
N GLY A 256 32.86 7.14 -3.71
CA GLY A 256 34.01 6.23 -3.83
C GLY A 256 34.29 5.52 -2.50
N LEU A 257 33.22 5.07 -1.83
CA LEU A 257 33.31 4.41 -0.53
C LEU A 257 33.95 3.02 -0.68
N THR A 258 34.67 2.60 0.34
CA THR A 258 35.30 1.26 0.40
C THR A 258 34.47 0.29 1.25
N ALA A 259 34.81 -1.00 1.19
CA ALA A 259 34.02 -2.09 1.77
C ALA A 259 33.50 -1.88 3.21
N SER A 260 34.27 -1.22 4.08
CA SER A 260 33.94 -0.98 5.49
C SER A 260 32.97 0.19 5.70
N GLN A 261 32.80 1.05 4.70
CA GLN A 261 31.96 2.26 4.74
C GLN A 261 30.58 2.04 4.10
N ILE A 262 30.43 0.97 3.33
CA ILE A 262 29.20 0.62 2.61
C ILE A 262 28.31 -0.25 3.50
N PHE A 263 27.06 0.16 3.69
CA PHE A 263 26.05 -0.62 4.42
C PHE A 263 25.81 -1.98 3.75
N LEU A 264 25.53 -3.01 4.56
CA LEU A 264 25.27 -4.35 4.05
C LEU A 264 24.06 -4.37 3.10
N GLU A 265 23.02 -3.61 3.45
CA GLU A 265 21.82 -3.44 2.64
C GLU A 265 22.15 -2.85 1.26
N SER A 266 23.06 -1.88 1.19
CA SER A 266 23.53 -1.30 -0.08
C SER A 266 24.28 -2.33 -0.92
N LYS A 267 25.11 -3.16 -0.29
CA LYS A 267 25.83 -4.26 -0.96
C LYS A 267 24.87 -5.29 -1.55
N ILE A 268 23.80 -5.62 -0.81
CA ILE A 268 22.73 -6.51 -1.28
C ILE A 268 22.01 -5.91 -2.49
N ILE A 269 21.61 -4.64 -2.40
CA ILE A 269 20.90 -3.95 -3.48
C ILE A 269 21.80 -3.82 -4.72
N ALA A 270 23.09 -3.51 -4.54
CA ALA A 270 24.06 -3.42 -5.64
C ALA A 270 24.14 -4.72 -6.46
N VAL A 271 24.21 -5.87 -5.78
CA VAL A 271 24.23 -7.18 -6.46
C VAL A 271 22.89 -7.46 -7.14
N ALA A 272 21.78 -7.22 -6.46
CA ALA A 272 20.45 -7.46 -7.01
C ALA A 272 20.17 -6.58 -8.26
N ASP A 273 20.57 -5.31 -8.21
CA ASP A 273 20.43 -4.36 -9.31
C ASP A 273 21.23 -4.80 -10.53
N VAL A 274 22.51 -5.15 -10.36
CA VAL A 274 23.35 -5.64 -11.47
C VAL A 274 22.73 -6.88 -12.12
N VAL A 275 22.24 -7.82 -11.32
CA VAL A 275 21.62 -9.05 -11.84
C VAL A 275 20.35 -8.74 -12.64
N ASP A 276 19.42 -7.95 -12.11
CA ASP A 276 18.20 -7.60 -12.85
C ASP A 276 18.50 -6.74 -14.08
N ALA A 277 19.44 -5.79 -13.95
CA ALA A 277 19.86 -4.91 -15.03
C ALA A 277 20.45 -5.69 -16.21
N MET A 278 21.22 -6.76 -15.94
CA MET A 278 21.80 -7.64 -16.97
C MET A 278 20.78 -8.61 -17.57
N ASN A 279 19.85 -9.11 -16.76
CA ASN A 279 18.83 -10.06 -17.18
C ASN A 279 17.63 -9.41 -17.90
N SER A 280 17.46 -8.09 -17.80
CA SER A 280 16.35 -7.36 -18.41
C SER A 280 16.73 -6.67 -19.74
N HIS A 281 15.76 -6.53 -20.64
CA HIS A 281 15.90 -5.72 -21.85
C HIS A 281 15.99 -4.24 -21.51
N ARG A 282 16.91 -3.51 -22.16
CA ARG A 282 17.09 -2.05 -22.04
C ARG A 282 17.05 -1.39 -23.43
N PRO A 283 16.75 -0.08 -23.55
CA PRO A 283 16.65 0.62 -24.85
C PRO A 283 17.86 0.41 -25.76
N TYR A 284 19.04 0.37 -25.15
CA TYR A 284 20.33 0.30 -25.83
C TYR A 284 20.95 -1.10 -25.83
N ARG A 285 20.33 -2.10 -25.18
CA ARG A 285 20.91 -3.44 -25.06
C ARG A 285 19.84 -4.52 -24.79
N PRO A 286 19.82 -5.63 -25.56
CA PRO A 286 19.00 -6.78 -25.19
C PRO A 286 19.41 -7.36 -23.82
N ALA A 287 18.52 -8.14 -23.21
CA ALA A 287 18.85 -8.94 -22.04
C ALA A 287 20.04 -9.86 -22.37
N LEU A 288 21.05 -9.89 -21.49
CA LEU A 288 22.20 -10.79 -21.64
C LEU A 288 21.91 -12.19 -21.09
N GLY A 289 20.83 -12.32 -20.31
CA GLY A 289 20.46 -13.56 -19.64
C GLY A 289 21.03 -13.67 -18.22
N ILE A 290 20.47 -14.61 -17.47
CA ILE A 290 20.81 -14.80 -16.05
C ILE A 290 22.21 -15.38 -15.89
N GLU A 291 22.67 -16.23 -16.81
CA GLU A 291 23.99 -16.85 -16.76
C GLU A 291 25.09 -15.78 -16.84
N ALA A 292 24.98 -14.85 -17.80
CA ALA A 292 25.92 -13.74 -17.94
C ALA A 292 25.89 -12.79 -16.73
N ALA A 293 24.70 -12.58 -16.15
CA ALA A 293 24.55 -11.77 -14.94
C ALA A 293 25.24 -12.40 -13.72
N LEU A 294 25.11 -13.72 -13.56
CA LEU A 294 25.78 -14.47 -12.48
C LEU A 294 27.30 -14.53 -12.70
N GLU A 295 27.75 -14.65 -13.95
CA GLU A 295 29.17 -14.60 -14.30
C GLU A 295 29.79 -13.25 -13.93
N GLU A 296 29.13 -12.13 -14.27
CA GLU A 296 29.60 -10.77 -13.91
C GLU A 296 29.83 -10.61 -12.41
N ILE A 297 28.83 -10.94 -11.58
CA ILE A 297 28.96 -10.78 -10.13
C ILE A 297 30.00 -11.75 -9.54
N CYS A 298 30.20 -12.93 -10.14
CA CYS A 298 31.22 -13.88 -9.72
C CYS A 298 32.63 -13.42 -10.08
N ASN A 299 32.82 -12.84 -11.26
CA ASN A 299 34.11 -12.38 -11.76
C ASN A 299 34.70 -11.27 -10.89
N TYR A 300 33.85 -10.40 -10.32
CA TYR A 300 34.27 -9.32 -9.42
C TYR A 300 33.93 -9.56 -7.94
N LYS A 301 33.71 -10.83 -7.55
CA LYS A 301 33.42 -11.20 -6.17
C LYS A 301 34.60 -10.87 -5.25
N GLY A 302 34.35 -10.15 -4.18
CA GLY A 302 35.35 -9.71 -3.21
C GLY A 302 36.17 -8.49 -3.64
N GLU A 303 36.06 -8.05 -4.90
CA GLU A 303 36.69 -6.85 -5.42
C GLU A 303 35.68 -5.70 -5.53
N LYS A 304 34.59 -5.90 -6.28
CA LYS A 304 33.54 -4.89 -6.47
C LYS A 304 32.28 -5.19 -5.69
N TYR A 305 31.98 -6.48 -5.53
CA TYR A 305 30.79 -6.99 -4.87
C TYR A 305 31.15 -7.80 -3.63
N ASP A 306 30.30 -7.74 -2.60
CA ASP A 306 30.51 -8.47 -1.36
C ASP A 306 30.43 -9.98 -1.54
N SER A 307 31.45 -10.69 -1.08
CA SER A 307 31.61 -12.13 -1.32
C SER A 307 30.44 -12.93 -0.77
N GLU A 308 29.97 -12.61 0.43
CA GLU A 308 28.85 -13.33 1.05
C GLU A 308 27.56 -13.08 0.26
N VAL A 309 27.30 -11.81 -0.08
CA VAL A 309 26.12 -11.42 -0.87
C VAL A 309 26.08 -12.15 -2.22
N VAL A 310 27.21 -12.19 -2.94
CA VAL A 310 27.31 -12.89 -4.23
C VAL A 310 27.06 -14.39 -4.06
N GLU A 311 27.65 -15.02 -3.05
CA GLU A 311 27.49 -16.46 -2.81
C GLU A 311 26.04 -16.85 -2.52
N HIS A 312 25.35 -16.07 -1.67
CA HIS A 312 23.94 -16.29 -1.38
C HIS A 312 23.05 -16.00 -2.60
N CYS A 313 23.35 -14.97 -3.40
CA CYS A 313 22.67 -14.70 -4.67
C CYS A 313 22.79 -15.90 -5.64
N VAL A 314 24.01 -16.39 -5.87
CA VAL A 314 24.26 -17.54 -6.76
C VAL A 314 23.54 -18.80 -6.28
N ARG A 315 23.52 -19.04 -4.96
CA ARG A 315 22.81 -20.19 -4.37
C ARG A 315 21.32 -20.17 -4.69
N LEU A 316 20.67 -19.01 -4.57
CA LEU A 316 19.24 -18.86 -4.91
C LEU A 316 18.92 -19.31 -6.33
N PHE A 317 19.79 -19.02 -7.30
CA PHE A 317 19.59 -19.42 -8.69
C PHE A 317 19.93 -20.89 -8.95
N LYS A 318 20.94 -21.45 -8.28
CA LYS A 318 21.29 -22.87 -8.40
C LYS A 318 20.24 -23.79 -7.78
N GLU A 319 19.69 -23.44 -6.62
CA GLU A 319 18.68 -24.24 -5.93
C GLU A 319 17.29 -24.10 -6.57
N LYS A 320 16.93 -22.92 -7.11
CA LYS A 320 15.64 -22.73 -7.79
C LYS A 320 15.58 -23.33 -9.20
N GLN A 321 16.71 -23.62 -9.85
CA GLN A 321 16.71 -24.45 -11.07
C GLN A 321 16.18 -25.89 -10.79
N ALA A 322 16.12 -26.32 -9.52
CA ALA A 322 15.55 -27.61 -9.12
C ALA A 322 14.04 -27.57 -8.74
N MET A 323 13.34 -26.42 -8.83
CA MET A 323 11.92 -26.30 -8.47
C MET A 323 10.99 -25.88 -9.63
N PRO A 324 9.75 -26.42 -9.73
CA PRO A 324 8.85 -26.18 -10.85
C PRO A 324 8.23 -24.76 -10.87
N ASN A 325 8.48 -24.04 -11.97
CA ASN A 325 7.80 -22.91 -12.66
C ASN A 325 7.00 -21.80 -11.93
N ARG A 326 6.75 -21.81 -10.62
CA ARG A 326 5.97 -20.75 -9.94
C ARG A 326 6.79 -19.66 -9.23
N PHE A 327 8.12 -19.77 -9.20
CA PHE A 327 9.04 -18.82 -8.56
C PHE A 327 10.14 -18.30 -9.49
N LYS A 328 9.91 -18.29 -10.80
CA LYS A 328 10.81 -17.59 -11.73
C LYS A 328 10.76 -16.10 -11.38
N ILE A 329 11.90 -15.58 -10.94
CA ILE A 329 12.16 -14.16 -10.69
C ILE A 329 11.98 -13.40 -12.00
#